data_AF-A0A2H1JV18-F1
#
_entry.id   AF-A0A2H1JV18-F1
#
_cell.length_a   1.000
_cell.length_b   1.000
_cell.length_c   1.000
_cell.angle_alpha   90.00
_cell.angle_beta   90.00
_cell.angle_gamma   90.00
#
_symmetry.space_group_name_H-M   'P 1'
#
loop_
_entity.id
_entity.type
_entity.pdbx_description
1 polymer ?
#
loop_
_entity_poly.entity_id
_entity_poly.type
_entity_poly.pdbx_seq_one_letter_code
_entity_poly.pdbx_strand_id
1 'polypeptide(L)'
;MVDDNEVQPESEEEVDPSDLDALLERVTRPDQVYENTTESYLDPGLMGLAEEPEYPAWLGLRWREIPVELQQEAWVGLRRWVDWLIAEFKINKAVIPGCWFRHSEIVAELHAAMNLEYKTWEEGAPTVNAMWMWLPQLQQMMMRLREQVKELGSCADGQHKEPDPVQRDYDEDLWERTVFTRVETKTVERPGADAEAEYVRVRVVDDNGEIVSESNVGGAGPVRKARGERTSVLTGDGVPGGTDAILTLKTEQFPEAADLIWERSDDEMATWSGLEEKEDENSGENQPPEDEETMGPGDEER
;
A
#
# COMPACT_ATOMS: atom_id res chain seq x y z
N MET A 1 -7.50 28.63 68.94
CA MET A 1 -6.39 27.93 68.26
C MET A 1 -7.01 26.89 67.36
N VAL A 2 -7.23 27.25 66.10
CA VAL A 2 -6.95 26.51 64.87
C VAL A 2 -7.24 27.52 63.75
N ASP A 3 -6.23 27.74 62.91
CA ASP A 3 -6.24 28.58 61.71
C ASP A 3 -7.21 28.05 60.65
N ASP A 4 -7.92 28.95 59.99
CA ASP A 4 -8.40 28.72 58.62
C ASP A 4 -7.90 29.87 57.75
N ASN A 5 -6.87 29.54 56.98
CA ASN A 5 -6.22 30.38 55.98
C ASN A 5 -7.00 30.25 54.68
N GLU A 6 -7.94 31.16 54.43
CA GLU A 6 -8.70 31.18 53.17
C GLU A 6 -7.97 32.08 52.16
N VAL A 7 -7.34 31.42 51.19
CA VAL A 7 -6.68 32.03 50.03
C VAL A 7 -7.74 32.71 49.18
N GLN A 8 -7.64 34.04 49.02
CA GLN A 8 -8.50 34.77 48.09
C GLN A 8 -8.10 34.47 46.64
N PRO A 9 -9.07 34.25 45.73
CA PRO A 9 -8.78 34.08 44.31
C PRO A 9 -8.33 35.42 43.72
N GLU A 10 -7.23 35.38 42.97
CA GLU A 10 -6.66 36.51 42.26
C GLU A 10 -7.69 37.10 41.29
N SER A 11 -7.84 38.42 41.33
CA SER A 11 -8.76 39.20 40.51
C SER A 11 -8.40 39.09 39.03
N GLU A 12 -9.35 38.67 38.21
CA GLU A 12 -9.29 38.81 36.75
C GLU A 12 -9.13 40.30 36.40
N GLU A 13 -7.97 40.68 35.84
CA GLU A 13 -7.71 42.03 35.35
C GLU A 13 -8.68 42.37 34.21
N GLU A 14 -9.60 43.29 34.48
CA GLU A 14 -10.53 43.85 33.49
C GLU A 14 -9.75 44.74 32.51
N VAL A 15 -9.46 44.22 31.32
CA VAL A 15 -8.70 44.92 30.27
C VAL A 15 -9.53 46.08 29.70
N ASP A 16 -8.96 47.29 29.68
CA ASP A 16 -9.59 48.49 29.13
C ASP A 16 -9.92 48.31 27.64
N PRO A 17 -11.20 48.42 27.23
CA PRO A 17 -11.64 48.20 25.85
C PRO A 17 -11.14 49.26 24.85
N SER A 18 -10.50 50.33 25.31
CA SER A 18 -9.89 51.35 24.45
C SER A 18 -8.41 51.10 24.12
N ASP A 19 -7.78 50.13 24.78
CA ASP A 19 -6.40 49.72 24.50
C ASP A 19 -6.36 48.64 23.42
N LEU A 20 -6.26 49.08 22.17
CA LEU A 20 -6.23 48.21 21.00
C LEU A 20 -5.00 47.30 20.98
N ASP A 21 -3.87 47.72 21.56
CA ASP A 21 -2.64 46.92 21.57
C ASP A 21 -2.77 45.77 22.59
N ALA A 22 -3.34 46.03 23.77
CA ALA A 22 -3.63 44.99 24.77
C ALA A 22 -4.67 43.97 24.26
N LEU A 23 -5.68 44.42 23.50
CA LEU A 23 -6.68 43.55 22.88
C LEU A 23 -6.08 42.71 21.75
N LEU A 24 -5.22 43.31 20.91
CA LEU A 24 -4.49 42.60 19.87
C LEU A 24 -3.57 41.53 20.46
N GLU A 25 -2.87 41.84 21.55
CA GLU A 25 -2.01 40.87 22.23
C GLU A 25 -2.80 39.70 22.84
N ARG A 26 -4.02 39.93 23.35
CA ARG A 26 -4.91 38.84 23.80
C ARG A 26 -5.36 37.93 22.66
N VAL A 27 -5.70 38.50 21.50
CA VAL A 27 -6.23 37.74 20.35
C VAL A 27 -5.12 37.02 19.57
N THR A 28 -3.90 37.54 19.60
CA THR A 28 -2.76 36.99 18.85
C THR A 28 -1.87 36.04 19.67
N ARG A 29 -2.20 35.79 20.94
CA ARG A 29 -1.61 34.75 21.78
C ARG A 29 -1.80 33.36 21.14
N PRO A 30 -0.73 32.68 20.69
CA PRO A 30 -0.83 31.42 19.94
C PRO A 30 -1.56 30.31 20.69
N ASP A 31 -1.50 30.35 22.01
CA ASP A 31 -2.13 29.43 22.97
C ASP A 31 -3.67 29.51 22.96
N GLN A 32 -4.27 30.69 22.78
CA GLN A 32 -5.73 30.83 22.76
C GLN A 32 -6.38 30.57 21.39
N VAL A 33 -5.61 30.68 20.30
CA VAL A 33 -6.14 30.48 18.94
C VAL A 33 -6.50 29.00 18.69
N TYR A 34 -5.83 28.05 19.35
CA TYR A 34 -6.12 26.61 19.20
C TYR A 34 -7.23 26.11 20.14
N GLU A 35 -7.41 26.69 21.32
CA GLU A 35 -8.51 26.28 22.22
C GLU A 35 -9.86 26.86 21.75
N ASN A 36 -9.89 28.12 21.31
CA ASN A 36 -11.15 28.81 21.06
C ASN A 36 -11.76 28.56 19.67
N THR A 37 -10.99 28.00 18.73
CA THR A 37 -11.52 27.63 17.40
C THR A 37 -12.19 26.26 17.37
N THR A 38 -11.96 25.42 18.38
CA THR A 38 -12.58 24.08 18.45
C THR A 38 -13.93 24.11 19.19
N GLU A 39 -14.10 24.98 20.20
CA GLU A 39 -15.33 24.99 21.02
C GLU A 39 -16.34 26.10 20.68
N SER A 40 -15.93 27.24 20.12
CA SER A 40 -16.83 28.41 19.97
C SER A 40 -17.83 28.34 18.80
N TYR A 41 -17.80 27.27 18.00
CA TYR A 41 -18.71 27.05 16.86
C TYR A 41 -19.56 25.79 16.99
N LEU A 42 -19.90 25.38 18.22
CA LEU A 42 -20.91 24.35 18.46
C LEU A 42 -22.20 25.03 18.93
N ASP A 43 -23.09 25.33 17.97
CA ASP A 43 -24.45 25.81 18.27
C ASP A 43 -25.20 24.74 19.10
N PRO A 44 -25.72 25.07 20.30
CA PRO A 44 -26.54 24.16 21.09
C PRO A 44 -27.78 23.62 20.36
N GLY A 45 -28.27 24.33 19.33
CA GLY A 45 -29.32 23.85 18.43
C GLY A 45 -28.87 22.72 17.48
N LEU A 46 -27.57 22.60 17.21
CA LEU A 46 -26.98 21.58 16.34
C LEU A 46 -26.64 20.28 17.11
N MET A 47 -26.35 20.36 18.41
CA MET A 47 -26.16 19.18 19.26
C MET A 47 -27.41 18.29 19.35
N GLY A 48 -28.61 18.87 19.22
CA GLY A 48 -29.88 18.14 19.19
C GLY A 48 -30.29 17.61 17.80
N LEU A 49 -29.51 17.96 16.75
CA LEU A 49 -29.70 17.50 15.37
C LEU A 49 -28.57 16.56 14.92
N ALA A 50 -27.61 16.26 15.78
CA ALA A 50 -26.70 15.13 15.62
C ALA A 50 -27.45 13.81 15.89
N GLU A 51 -28.52 13.55 15.14
CA GLU A 51 -28.85 12.17 14.81
C GLU A 51 -27.64 11.67 14.03
N GLU A 52 -26.74 10.93 14.71
CA GLU A 52 -25.75 10.15 13.98
C GLU A 52 -26.53 9.34 12.94
N PRO A 53 -26.18 9.42 11.64
CA PRO A 53 -26.85 8.65 10.62
C PRO A 53 -26.92 7.19 11.09
N GLU A 54 -28.14 6.67 11.23
CA GLU A 54 -28.38 5.32 11.72
C GLU A 54 -27.96 4.34 10.62
N TYR A 55 -26.65 4.10 10.54
CA TYR A 55 -26.08 3.15 9.60
C TYR A 55 -26.56 1.74 9.97
N PRO A 56 -26.86 0.88 8.98
CA PRO A 56 -27.19 -0.50 9.26
C PRO A 56 -26.05 -1.18 10.03
N ALA A 57 -26.37 -1.91 11.10
CA ALA A 57 -25.37 -2.52 11.99
C ALA A 57 -24.49 -3.59 11.30
N TRP A 58 -24.90 -4.08 10.13
CA TRP A 58 -24.14 -5.02 9.31
C TRP A 58 -23.16 -4.33 8.33
N LEU A 59 -23.21 -3.00 8.19
CA LEU A 59 -22.34 -2.22 7.30
C LEU A 59 -20.87 -2.35 7.74
N GLY A 60 -19.97 -2.59 6.78
CA GLY A 60 -18.54 -2.77 6.98
C GLY A 60 -18.12 -4.17 7.42
N LEU A 61 -19.06 -5.06 7.75
CA LEU A 61 -18.75 -6.45 8.10
C LEU A 61 -18.52 -7.30 6.83
N ARG A 62 -17.71 -8.35 6.93
CA ARG A 62 -17.65 -9.34 5.84
C ARG A 62 -18.99 -10.08 5.78
N TRP A 63 -19.47 -10.40 4.58
CA TRP A 63 -20.75 -11.11 4.42
C TRP A 63 -20.86 -12.39 5.28
N ARG A 64 -19.77 -13.16 5.39
CA ARG A 64 -19.70 -14.40 6.19
C ARG A 64 -19.69 -14.17 7.71
N GLU A 65 -19.44 -12.94 8.14
CA GLU A 65 -19.28 -12.56 9.55
C GLU A 65 -20.51 -11.78 10.06
N ILE A 66 -21.56 -11.60 9.25
CA ILE A 66 -22.80 -10.94 9.66
C ILE A 66 -23.52 -11.82 10.71
N PRO A 67 -23.79 -11.28 11.92
CA PRO A 67 -24.53 -11.98 12.96
C PRO A 67 -25.90 -12.46 12.47
N VAL A 68 -26.34 -13.63 12.95
CA VAL A 68 -27.56 -14.30 12.49
C VAL A 68 -28.79 -13.39 12.60
N GLU A 69 -28.83 -12.55 13.64
CA GLU A 69 -29.91 -11.62 13.93
C GLU A 69 -30.04 -10.51 12.86
N LEU A 70 -28.94 -10.16 12.20
CA LEU A 70 -28.86 -9.10 11.19
C LEU A 70 -28.94 -9.63 9.75
N GLN A 71 -28.79 -10.95 9.55
CA GLN A 71 -28.74 -11.53 8.20
C GLN A 71 -29.98 -11.24 7.37
N GLN A 72 -31.18 -11.32 7.96
CA GLN A 72 -32.40 -11.07 7.21
C GLN A 72 -32.46 -9.63 6.68
N GLU A 73 -32.08 -8.66 7.52
CA GLU A 73 -32.04 -7.26 7.14
C GLU A 73 -30.99 -7.02 6.05
N ALA A 74 -29.79 -7.58 6.22
CA ALA A 74 -28.71 -7.49 5.25
C ALA A 74 -29.10 -8.08 3.89
N TRP A 75 -29.79 -9.23 3.87
CA TRP A 75 -30.32 -9.84 2.64
C TRP A 75 -31.33 -8.95 1.93
N VAL A 76 -32.25 -8.31 2.67
CA VAL A 76 -33.25 -7.41 2.09
C VAL A 76 -32.60 -6.14 1.56
N GLY A 77 -31.68 -5.55 2.32
CA GLY A 77 -30.90 -4.38 1.92
C GLY A 77 -30.10 -4.65 0.65
N LEU A 78 -29.34 -5.74 0.63
CA LEU A 78 -28.56 -6.16 -0.53
C LEU A 78 -29.46 -6.42 -1.73
N ARG A 79 -30.59 -7.11 -1.57
CA ARG A 79 -31.50 -7.36 -2.69
C ARG A 79 -32.03 -6.07 -3.30
N ARG A 80 -32.48 -5.12 -2.48
CA ARG A 80 -32.99 -3.82 -2.93
C ARG A 80 -31.90 -3.05 -3.69
N TRP A 81 -30.68 -3.06 -3.16
CA TRP A 81 -29.53 -2.40 -3.76
C TRP A 81 -29.17 -3.02 -5.12
N VAL A 82 -29.09 -4.36 -5.21
CA VAL A 82 -28.81 -5.06 -6.46
C VAL A 82 -29.88 -4.78 -7.53
N ASP A 83 -31.17 -4.76 -7.13
CA ASP A 83 -32.26 -4.45 -8.05
C ASP A 83 -32.15 -3.01 -8.60
N TRP A 84 -31.77 -2.04 -7.76
CA TRP A 84 -31.45 -0.67 -8.22
C TRP A 84 -30.26 -0.67 -9.17
N LEU A 85 -29.16 -1.33 -8.81
CA LEU A 85 -27.93 -1.36 -9.59
C LEU A 85 -28.17 -1.92 -11.00
N ILE A 86 -28.91 -3.02 -11.10
CA ILE A 86 -29.30 -3.62 -12.38
C ILE A 86 -30.15 -2.65 -13.20
N ALA A 87 -31.11 -1.99 -12.55
CA ALA A 87 -32.02 -1.06 -13.21
C ALA A 87 -31.31 0.21 -13.70
N GLU A 88 -30.36 0.75 -12.94
CA GLU A 88 -29.63 1.97 -13.24
C GLU A 88 -28.59 1.73 -14.33
N PHE A 89 -27.70 0.77 -14.12
CA PHE A 89 -26.56 0.49 -15.01
C PHE A 89 -26.88 -0.51 -16.14
N LYS A 90 -28.15 -0.93 -16.26
CA LYS A 90 -28.64 -1.88 -17.29
C LYS A 90 -27.81 -3.17 -17.33
N ILE A 91 -27.50 -3.71 -16.16
CA ILE A 91 -26.60 -4.86 -16.03
C ILE A 91 -27.26 -6.12 -16.58
N ASN A 92 -26.56 -6.84 -17.46
CA ASN A 92 -27.04 -8.09 -18.04
C ASN A 92 -26.86 -9.28 -17.08
N LYS A 93 -27.67 -10.33 -17.25
CA LYS A 93 -27.59 -11.64 -16.58
C LYS A 93 -26.22 -12.32 -16.69
N ALA A 94 -25.45 -12.01 -17.73
CA ALA A 94 -24.06 -12.45 -17.88
C ALA A 94 -23.10 -11.83 -16.85
N VAL A 95 -23.54 -10.81 -16.10
CA VAL A 95 -22.77 -10.16 -15.02
C VAL A 95 -23.45 -10.41 -13.67
N ILE A 96 -24.77 -10.24 -13.58
CA ILE A 96 -25.53 -10.56 -12.36
C ILE A 96 -26.69 -11.50 -12.73
N PRO A 97 -26.54 -12.82 -12.54
CA PRO A 97 -27.56 -13.80 -12.93
C PRO A 97 -28.75 -13.76 -11.96
N GLY A 98 -29.91 -14.26 -12.39
CA GLY A 98 -31.12 -14.28 -11.54
C GLY A 98 -30.97 -15.14 -10.27
N CYS A 99 -30.03 -16.07 -10.26
CA CYS A 99 -29.68 -16.91 -9.13
C CYS A 99 -28.50 -16.38 -8.29
N TRP A 100 -28.09 -15.13 -8.44
CA TRP A 100 -26.92 -14.54 -7.76
C TRP A 100 -26.88 -14.81 -6.24
N PHE A 101 -28.04 -14.80 -5.57
CA PHE A 101 -28.17 -15.04 -4.12
C PHE A 101 -27.78 -16.46 -3.68
N ARG A 102 -27.59 -17.39 -4.62
CA ARG A 102 -27.15 -18.77 -4.36
C ARG A 102 -25.63 -18.94 -4.52
N HIS A 103 -24.92 -17.90 -4.92
CA HIS A 103 -23.49 -17.92 -5.18
C HIS A 103 -22.76 -17.04 -4.17
N SER A 104 -22.16 -17.65 -3.16
CA SER A 104 -21.56 -16.95 -2.01
C SER A 104 -20.49 -15.91 -2.42
N GLU A 105 -19.76 -16.21 -3.47
CA GLU A 105 -18.72 -15.39 -4.08
C GLU A 105 -19.31 -14.15 -4.76
N ILE A 106 -20.42 -14.31 -5.51
CA ILE A 106 -21.15 -13.19 -6.11
C ILE A 106 -21.78 -12.31 -5.03
N VAL A 107 -22.38 -12.94 -4.01
CA VAL A 107 -23.00 -12.23 -2.89
C VAL A 107 -21.97 -11.40 -2.12
N ALA A 108 -20.79 -11.95 -1.85
CA ALA A 108 -19.72 -11.23 -1.16
C ALA A 108 -19.21 -10.02 -1.97
N GLU A 109 -19.06 -10.17 -3.28
CA GLU A 109 -18.63 -9.12 -4.19
C GLU A 109 -19.66 -7.98 -4.28
N LEU A 110 -20.95 -8.32 -4.46
CA LEU A 110 -22.05 -7.35 -4.46
C LEU A 110 -22.20 -6.64 -3.11
N HIS A 111 -22.04 -7.38 -2.01
CA HIS A 111 -22.03 -6.79 -0.68
C HIS A 111 -20.89 -5.80 -0.51
N ALA A 112 -19.67 -6.13 -0.93
CA ALA A 112 -18.54 -5.22 -0.85
C ALA A 112 -18.77 -3.92 -1.63
N ALA A 113 -19.37 -4.01 -2.83
CA ALA A 113 -19.70 -2.84 -3.63
C ALA A 113 -20.82 -1.99 -3.00
N MET A 114 -21.87 -2.60 -2.46
CA MET A 114 -22.89 -1.88 -1.70
C MET A 114 -22.26 -1.11 -0.53
N ASN A 115 -21.34 -1.74 0.22
CA ASN A 115 -20.65 -1.09 1.32
C ASN A 115 -19.78 0.09 0.86
N LEU A 116 -19.10 -0.06 -0.28
CA LEU A 116 -18.31 1.02 -0.87
C LEU A 116 -19.20 2.19 -1.30
N GLU A 117 -20.36 1.94 -1.91
CA GLU A 117 -21.33 3.01 -2.22
C GLU A 117 -21.78 3.73 -0.96
N TYR A 118 -22.24 2.98 0.05
CA TYR A 118 -22.67 3.56 1.33
C TYR A 118 -21.57 4.41 1.95
N LYS A 119 -20.33 3.92 1.97
CA LYS A 119 -19.18 4.70 2.47
C LYS A 119 -18.89 5.94 1.62
N THR A 120 -19.13 5.87 0.31
CA THR A 120 -18.88 6.99 -0.60
C THR A 120 -19.88 8.13 -0.43
N TRP A 121 -21.14 7.84 -0.09
CA TRP A 121 -22.20 8.86 -0.05
C TRP A 121 -22.70 9.18 1.36
N GLU A 122 -22.73 8.19 2.25
CA GLU A 122 -23.40 8.31 3.56
C GLU A 122 -22.42 8.54 4.73
N GLU A 123 -21.09 8.40 4.55
CA GLU A 123 -20.09 8.57 5.62
C GLU A 123 -19.96 10.01 6.17
N GLY A 124 -20.81 10.95 5.73
CA GLY A 124 -20.91 12.30 6.30
C GLY A 124 -19.70 13.22 6.04
N ALA A 125 -18.57 12.67 5.58
CA ALA A 125 -17.37 13.40 5.18
C ALA A 125 -16.67 12.79 3.93
N PRO A 126 -17.39 12.44 2.85
CA PRO A 126 -16.74 11.86 1.68
C PRO A 126 -15.84 12.89 1.00
N THR A 127 -14.56 12.54 0.82
CA THR A 127 -13.67 13.31 -0.06
C THR A 127 -14.13 13.16 -1.51
N VAL A 128 -13.91 14.19 -2.34
CA VAL A 128 -14.25 14.15 -3.78
C VAL A 128 -13.61 12.93 -4.48
N ASN A 129 -12.46 12.48 -3.97
CA ASN A 129 -11.79 11.29 -4.47
C ASN A 129 -12.62 10.00 -4.29
N ALA A 130 -13.27 9.80 -3.14
CA ALA A 130 -14.10 8.61 -2.93
C ALA A 130 -15.26 8.56 -3.94
N MET A 131 -15.92 9.71 -4.16
CA MET A 131 -17.01 9.84 -5.15
C MET A 131 -16.53 9.53 -6.56
N TRP A 132 -15.37 10.06 -6.95
CA TRP A 132 -14.77 9.81 -8.25
C TRP A 132 -14.39 8.33 -8.44
N MET A 133 -13.88 7.69 -7.38
CA MET A 133 -13.38 6.32 -7.44
C MET A 133 -14.50 5.26 -7.43
N TRP A 134 -15.73 5.60 -7.04
CA TRP A 134 -16.84 4.65 -7.03
C TRP A 134 -17.10 4.00 -8.40
N LEU A 135 -17.27 4.82 -9.45
CA LEU A 135 -17.59 4.31 -10.79
C LEU A 135 -16.51 3.41 -11.39
N PRO A 136 -15.20 3.76 -11.34
CA PRO A 136 -14.13 2.83 -11.72
C PRO A 136 -14.17 1.52 -10.94
N GLN A 137 -14.39 1.56 -9.62
CA GLN A 137 -14.46 0.33 -8.81
C GLN A 137 -15.67 -0.52 -9.17
N LEU A 138 -16.81 0.10 -9.47
CA LEU A 138 -18.00 -0.59 -9.95
C LEU A 138 -17.72 -1.30 -11.29
N GLN A 139 -17.02 -0.65 -12.22
CA GLN A 139 -16.62 -1.28 -13.50
C GLN A 139 -15.70 -2.49 -13.28
N GLN A 140 -14.72 -2.37 -12.38
CA GLN A 140 -13.82 -3.47 -12.04
C GLN A 140 -14.58 -4.65 -11.40
N MET A 141 -15.54 -4.36 -10.52
CA MET A 141 -16.44 -5.37 -9.95
C MET A 141 -17.23 -6.09 -11.05
N MET A 142 -17.82 -5.35 -11.99
CA MET A 142 -18.58 -5.95 -13.10
C MET A 142 -17.72 -6.86 -13.99
N MET A 143 -16.43 -6.54 -14.18
CA MET A 143 -15.49 -7.39 -14.91
C MET A 143 -15.24 -8.71 -14.17
N ARG A 144 -14.99 -8.65 -12.85
CA ARG A 144 -14.79 -9.86 -12.01
C ARG A 144 -16.03 -10.73 -11.97
N LEU A 145 -17.20 -10.14 -11.77
CA LEU A 145 -18.48 -10.85 -11.75
C LEU A 145 -18.76 -11.56 -13.07
N ARG A 146 -18.46 -10.92 -14.21
CA ARG A 146 -18.63 -11.56 -15.52
C ARG A 146 -17.81 -12.85 -15.65
N GLU A 147 -16.56 -12.84 -15.20
CA GLU A 147 -15.72 -14.03 -15.25
C GLU A 147 -16.23 -15.11 -14.29
N GLN A 148 -16.63 -14.73 -13.06
CA GLN A 148 -17.23 -15.67 -12.11
C GLN A 148 -18.50 -16.34 -12.67
N VAL A 149 -19.41 -15.56 -13.27
CA VAL A 149 -20.65 -16.08 -13.86
C VAL A 149 -20.37 -17.02 -15.04
N LYS A 150 -19.34 -16.71 -15.84
CA LYS A 150 -18.90 -17.56 -16.93
C LYS A 150 -18.37 -18.91 -16.43
N GLU A 151 -17.58 -18.93 -15.36
CA GLU A 151 -17.10 -20.17 -14.72
C GLU A 151 -18.25 -21.01 -14.13
N LEU A 152 -19.30 -20.35 -13.64
CA LEU A 152 -20.53 -21.02 -13.17
C LEU A 152 -21.36 -21.60 -14.33
N GLY A 153 -21.10 -21.18 -15.58
CA GLY A 153 -21.66 -21.73 -16.81
C GLY A 153 -23.16 -21.49 -16.99
N SER A 154 -23.99 -22.34 -16.40
CA SER A 154 -25.42 -22.47 -16.72
C SER A 154 -26.32 -21.44 -16.03
N CYS A 155 -25.75 -20.58 -15.17
CA CYS A 155 -26.47 -19.59 -14.38
C CYS A 155 -27.02 -18.43 -15.21
N ALA A 156 -26.34 -18.04 -16.30
CA ALA A 156 -26.81 -16.99 -17.20
C ALA A 156 -28.07 -17.41 -17.99
N ASP A 157 -28.18 -18.69 -18.32
CA ASP A 157 -29.30 -19.30 -19.08
C ASP A 157 -30.48 -19.72 -18.19
N GLY A 158 -30.41 -19.45 -16.88
CA GLY A 158 -31.45 -19.81 -15.92
C GLY A 158 -31.43 -21.26 -15.46
N GLN A 159 -30.38 -22.02 -15.77
CA GLN A 159 -30.18 -23.39 -15.31
C GLN A 159 -29.17 -23.39 -14.14
N HIS A 160 -29.62 -23.10 -12.92
CA HIS A 160 -28.73 -23.06 -11.75
C HIS A 160 -28.20 -24.45 -11.36
N LYS A 161 -26.89 -24.55 -11.11
CA LYS A 161 -26.26 -25.70 -10.44
C LYS A 161 -25.63 -25.23 -9.12
N GLU A 162 -25.85 -25.99 -8.04
CA GLU A 162 -25.22 -25.69 -6.76
C GLU A 162 -23.70 -25.90 -6.85
N PRO A 163 -22.87 -24.97 -6.35
CA PRO A 163 -21.43 -25.13 -6.37
C PRO A 163 -21.00 -26.30 -5.48
N ASP A 164 -20.11 -27.14 -6.01
CA ASP A 164 -19.51 -28.24 -5.26
C ASP A 164 -18.47 -27.65 -4.27
N PRO A 165 -18.46 -28.04 -2.98
CA PRO A 165 -17.52 -27.50 -2.01
C PRO A 165 -16.09 -27.90 -2.38
N VAL A 166 -15.23 -26.91 -2.62
CA VAL A 166 -13.81 -27.15 -2.90
C VAL A 166 -13.09 -27.39 -1.58
N GLN A 167 -12.63 -28.61 -1.37
CA GLN A 167 -11.73 -28.96 -0.26
C GLN A 167 -10.32 -29.18 -0.82
N ARG A 168 -9.32 -28.61 -0.14
CA ARG A 168 -7.91 -28.85 -0.43
C ARG A 168 -7.33 -29.64 0.71
N ASP A 169 -6.52 -30.64 0.37
CA ASP A 169 -5.75 -31.40 1.34
C ASP A 169 -4.45 -30.62 1.61
N TYR A 170 -4.21 -30.29 2.87
CA TYR A 170 -3.02 -29.56 3.29
C TYR A 170 -2.09 -30.52 4.03
N ASP A 171 -0.79 -30.39 3.80
CA ASP A 171 0.21 -31.06 4.62
C ASP A 171 0.27 -30.32 5.97
N GLU A 172 -0.42 -30.89 6.97
CA GLU A 172 -0.51 -30.32 8.33
C GLU A 172 0.86 -30.20 9.00
N ASP A 173 1.77 -31.16 8.76
CA ASP A 173 3.13 -31.13 9.32
C ASP A 173 3.95 -29.96 8.72
N LEU A 174 3.81 -29.76 7.40
CA LEU A 174 4.43 -28.62 6.71
C LEU A 174 3.81 -27.29 7.17
N TRP A 175 2.49 -27.25 7.37
CA TRP A 175 1.77 -26.08 7.85
C TRP A 175 2.26 -25.66 9.25
N GLU A 176 2.25 -26.58 10.22
CA GLU A 176 2.72 -26.30 11.58
C GLU A 176 4.16 -25.80 11.56
N ARG A 177 5.06 -26.49 10.85
CA ARG A 177 6.45 -26.04 10.73
C ARG A 177 6.53 -24.62 10.15
N THR A 178 5.74 -24.30 9.13
CA THR A 178 5.80 -22.99 8.47
C THR A 178 5.25 -21.88 9.37
N VAL A 179 4.09 -22.08 10.00
CA VAL A 179 3.44 -21.08 10.86
C VAL A 179 4.27 -20.78 12.10
N PHE A 180 4.93 -21.78 12.68
CA PHE A 180 5.74 -21.62 13.88
C PHE A 180 7.23 -21.35 13.59
N THR A 181 7.65 -21.21 12.33
CA THR A 181 9.01 -20.80 11.98
C THR A 181 9.12 -19.27 11.98
N ARG A 182 9.96 -18.74 12.86
CA ARG A 182 10.37 -17.32 12.85
C ARG A 182 11.75 -17.18 12.20
N VAL A 183 11.87 -16.28 11.23
CA VAL A 183 13.14 -15.91 10.60
C VAL A 183 13.48 -14.47 10.95
N GLU A 184 14.67 -14.24 11.47
CA GLU A 184 15.17 -12.91 11.82
C GLU A 184 16.58 -12.72 11.25
N THR A 185 16.79 -11.61 10.55
CA THR A 185 18.08 -11.27 9.94
C THR A 185 18.63 -10.03 10.62
N LYS A 186 19.87 -10.09 11.08
CA LYS A 186 20.57 -8.94 11.64
C LYS A 186 21.93 -8.77 10.97
N THR A 187 22.17 -7.57 10.45
CA THR A 187 23.48 -7.19 9.92
C THR A 187 24.39 -6.83 11.09
N VAL A 188 25.58 -7.40 11.11
CA VAL A 188 26.64 -7.10 12.08
C VAL A 188 27.74 -6.35 11.32
N GLU A 189 28.23 -5.25 11.89
CA GLU A 189 29.34 -4.51 11.30
C GLU A 189 30.60 -5.37 11.27
N ARG A 190 31.32 -5.37 10.16
CA ARG A 190 32.56 -6.14 10.06
C ARG A 190 33.66 -5.40 10.85
N PRO A 191 34.43 -6.09 11.72
CA PRO A 191 35.55 -5.46 12.42
C PRO A 191 36.59 -4.91 11.43
N GLY A 192 37.19 -3.77 11.79
CA GLY A 192 38.22 -3.11 10.99
C GLY A 192 39.48 -3.96 10.80
N ALA A 193 40.33 -3.59 9.83
CA ALA A 193 41.47 -4.40 9.40
C ALA A 193 42.49 -4.76 10.51
N ASP A 194 42.56 -3.97 11.58
CA ASP A 194 43.48 -4.17 12.71
C ASP A 194 42.80 -4.78 13.96
N ALA A 195 41.51 -5.12 13.88
CA ALA A 195 40.73 -5.69 14.97
C ALA A 195 40.68 -7.23 14.94
N GLU A 196 40.42 -7.84 16.09
CA GLU A 196 40.18 -9.29 16.19
C GLU A 196 38.80 -9.65 15.60
N ALA A 197 38.60 -10.94 15.30
CA ALA A 197 37.32 -11.41 14.78
C ALA A 197 36.20 -11.27 15.82
N GLU A 198 35.04 -10.78 15.41
CA GLU A 198 33.86 -10.68 16.25
C GLU A 198 33.02 -11.96 16.14
N TYR A 199 32.55 -12.47 17.27
CA TYR A 199 31.74 -13.68 17.33
C TYR A 199 30.34 -13.37 17.84
N VAL A 200 29.34 -13.79 17.11
CA VAL A 200 27.93 -13.55 17.42
C VAL A 200 27.20 -14.88 17.54
N ARG A 201 26.29 -14.95 18.51
CA ARG A 201 25.34 -16.06 18.67
C ARG A 201 23.99 -15.51 19.09
N VAL A 202 22.94 -16.26 18.80
CA VAL A 202 21.58 -15.96 19.21
C VAL A 202 21.14 -16.96 20.27
N ARG A 203 20.38 -16.49 21.26
CA ARG A 203 19.73 -17.33 22.26
C ARG A 203 18.24 -17.07 22.23
N VAL A 204 17.46 -18.14 22.18
CA VAL A 204 16.01 -18.09 22.31
C VAL A 204 15.69 -18.27 23.79
N VAL A 205 14.91 -17.35 24.34
CA VAL A 205 14.55 -17.28 25.75
C VAL A 205 13.04 -17.33 25.85
N ASP A 206 12.51 -18.03 26.84
CA ASP A 206 11.06 -18.12 27.10
C ASP A 206 10.53 -16.89 27.86
N ASP A 207 9.22 -16.88 28.12
CA ASP A 207 8.53 -15.80 28.86
C ASP A 207 9.01 -15.65 30.31
N ASN A 208 9.71 -16.65 30.86
CA ASN A 208 10.26 -16.64 32.22
C ASN A 208 11.74 -16.21 32.25
N GLY A 209 12.35 -15.96 31.08
CA GLY A 209 13.77 -15.63 31.00
C GLY A 209 14.70 -16.85 30.94
N GLU A 210 14.17 -18.06 30.82
CA GLU A 210 14.96 -19.30 30.69
C GLU A 210 15.38 -19.55 29.23
N ILE A 211 16.61 -20.05 29.04
CA ILE A 211 17.14 -20.31 27.70
C ILE A 211 16.50 -21.59 27.15
N VAL A 212 15.72 -21.43 26.08
CA VAL A 212 15.09 -22.54 25.35
C VAL A 212 16.07 -23.19 24.38
N SER A 213 16.86 -22.38 23.67
CA SER A 213 17.87 -22.86 22.73
C SER A 213 18.95 -21.83 22.43
N GLU A 214 20.11 -22.29 21.95
CA GLU A 214 21.21 -21.44 21.49
C GLU A 214 21.60 -21.80 20.05
N SER A 215 21.96 -20.80 19.24
CA SER A 215 22.52 -21.01 17.92
C SER A 215 23.98 -21.46 17.98
N ASN A 216 24.50 -21.97 16.86
CA ASN A 216 25.95 -22.01 16.66
C ASN A 216 26.54 -20.58 16.65
N VAL A 217 27.84 -20.47 16.89
CA VAL A 217 28.57 -19.20 16.85
C VAL A 217 28.93 -18.87 15.40
N GLY A 218 28.51 -17.70 14.92
CA GLY A 218 28.97 -17.10 13.66
C GLY A 218 30.11 -16.11 13.92
N GLY A 219 31.10 -16.06 13.03
CA GLY A 219 32.23 -15.13 13.15
C GLY A 219 32.30 -14.15 11.99
N ALA A 220 32.44 -12.85 12.29
CA ALA A 220 32.81 -11.82 11.33
C ALA A 220 34.32 -11.55 11.46
N GLY A 221 35.10 -12.04 10.48
CA GLY A 221 36.54 -11.77 10.42
C GLY A 221 36.85 -10.33 9.99
N PRO A 222 38.04 -9.79 10.32
CA PRO A 222 38.41 -8.44 9.95
C PRO A 222 38.47 -8.24 8.43
N VAL A 223 38.26 -7.00 7.99
CA VAL A 223 38.49 -6.61 6.59
C VAL A 223 39.91 -7.00 6.19
N ARG A 224 40.05 -7.79 5.11
CA ARG A 224 41.36 -8.17 4.57
C ARG A 224 41.81 -7.15 3.53
N LYS A 225 43.04 -6.64 3.68
CA LYS A 225 43.70 -5.90 2.60
C LYS A 225 43.97 -6.83 1.41
N ALA A 226 43.69 -6.36 0.21
CA ALA A 226 44.18 -6.94 -1.04
C ALA A 226 45.69 -7.24 -0.94
N ARG A 227 46.12 -8.47 -1.24
CA ARG A 227 47.51 -8.93 -1.09
C ARG A 227 48.11 -9.33 -2.44
N GLY A 228 48.93 -8.47 -3.04
CA GLY A 228 49.74 -8.85 -4.21
C GLY A 228 49.73 -7.81 -5.33
N GLU A 229 50.31 -8.24 -6.45
CA GLU A 229 50.32 -7.51 -7.72
C GLU A 229 48.89 -7.48 -8.29
N ARG A 230 48.46 -6.29 -8.69
CA ARG A 230 47.09 -6.02 -9.15
C ARG A 230 47.00 -6.36 -10.63
N THR A 231 46.01 -7.18 -10.99
CA THR A 231 45.68 -7.42 -12.38
C THR A 231 44.30 -6.85 -12.66
N SER A 232 44.27 -5.88 -13.56
CA SER A 232 43.04 -5.39 -14.18
C SER A 232 43.08 -5.77 -15.64
N VAL A 233 42.09 -6.52 -16.10
CA VAL A 233 41.94 -6.88 -17.51
C VAL A 233 40.62 -6.29 -17.99
N LEU A 234 40.70 -5.43 -18.99
CA LEU A 234 39.55 -4.92 -19.72
C LEU A 234 39.35 -5.78 -20.96
N THR A 235 38.20 -6.42 -21.07
CA THR A 235 37.80 -7.19 -22.25
C THR A 235 36.61 -6.50 -22.91
N GLY A 236 36.65 -6.37 -24.24
CA GLY A 236 35.56 -5.81 -25.02
C GLY A 236 35.10 -6.78 -26.09
N ASP A 237 33.78 -7.02 -26.17
CA ASP A 237 33.17 -7.77 -27.26
C ASP A 237 32.33 -6.81 -28.11
N GLY A 238 32.71 -6.66 -29.38
CA GLY A 238 31.95 -5.93 -30.38
C GLY A 238 31.20 -6.91 -31.27
N VAL A 239 29.89 -6.72 -31.42
CA VAL A 239 29.10 -7.53 -32.38
C VAL A 239 29.40 -7.03 -33.79
N PRO A 240 29.80 -7.90 -34.75
CA PRO A 240 30.03 -7.46 -36.13
C PRO A 240 28.77 -6.84 -36.74
N GLY A 241 28.84 -5.56 -37.09
CA GLY A 241 27.71 -4.78 -37.62
C GLY A 241 26.87 -4.04 -36.58
N GLY A 242 27.20 -4.16 -35.28
CA GLY A 242 26.61 -3.35 -34.21
C GLY A 242 27.28 -1.96 -34.09
N THR A 243 26.54 -0.98 -33.58
CA THR A 243 27.05 0.36 -33.26
C THR A 243 27.71 0.45 -31.89
N ASP A 244 27.55 -0.59 -31.06
CA ASP A 244 27.88 -0.57 -29.64
C ASP A 244 28.85 -1.71 -29.29
N ALA A 245 29.71 -1.47 -28.30
CA ALA A 245 30.64 -2.45 -27.76
C ALA A 245 30.46 -2.55 -26.23
N ILE A 246 30.39 -3.78 -25.71
CA ILE A 246 30.27 -4.02 -24.28
C ILE A 246 31.68 -4.21 -23.71
N LEU A 247 32.06 -3.34 -22.77
CA LEU A 247 33.35 -3.39 -22.09
C LEU A 247 33.16 -3.94 -20.67
N THR A 248 33.95 -4.95 -20.32
CA THR A 248 33.94 -5.57 -19.00
C THR A 248 35.31 -5.43 -18.35
N LEU A 249 35.36 -4.72 -17.22
CA LEU A 249 36.55 -4.64 -16.38
C LEU A 249 36.52 -5.76 -15.35
N LYS A 250 37.53 -6.63 -15.37
CA LYS A 250 37.78 -7.59 -14.30
C LYS A 250 39.04 -7.16 -13.55
N THR A 251 38.86 -6.72 -12.30
CA THR A 251 39.97 -6.38 -11.40
C THR A 251 40.05 -7.40 -10.27
N GLU A 252 41.19 -8.06 -10.14
CA GLU A 252 41.47 -8.93 -9.00
C GLU A 252 42.05 -8.12 -7.84
N GLN A 253 41.57 -8.38 -6.63
CA GLN A 253 41.99 -7.68 -5.40
C GLN A 253 41.67 -6.17 -5.34
N PHE A 254 40.43 -5.81 -5.68
CA PHE A 254 39.93 -4.43 -5.58
C PHE A 254 39.92 -3.91 -4.12
N PRO A 255 40.51 -2.74 -3.82
CA PRO A 255 40.53 -2.17 -2.47
C PRO A 255 39.14 -1.71 -2.01
N GLU A 256 38.87 -1.78 -0.70
CA GLU A 256 37.59 -1.37 -0.09
C GLU A 256 37.29 0.14 -0.25
N ALA A 257 38.32 0.98 -0.29
CA ALA A 257 38.19 2.44 -0.42
C ALA A 257 38.61 2.96 -1.81
N ALA A 258 38.50 2.13 -2.85
CA ALA A 258 38.78 2.53 -4.22
C ALA A 258 37.47 2.66 -5.01
N ASP A 259 37.40 3.66 -5.88
CA ASP A 259 36.30 3.83 -6.82
C ASP A 259 36.76 3.46 -8.24
N LEU A 260 35.82 2.98 -9.06
CA LEU A 260 36.06 2.75 -10.49
C LEU A 260 35.70 4.00 -11.26
N ILE A 261 36.70 4.61 -11.88
CA ILE A 261 36.51 5.77 -12.76
C ILE A 261 36.67 5.27 -14.19
N TRP A 262 35.60 5.39 -14.98
CA TRP A 262 35.64 5.12 -16.40
C TRP A 262 36.06 6.39 -17.13
N GLU A 263 37.02 6.27 -18.04
CA GLU A 263 37.55 7.39 -18.79
C GLU A 263 37.65 7.04 -20.27
N ARG A 264 37.50 8.04 -21.13
CA ARG A 264 37.65 7.93 -22.58
C ARG A 264 38.66 8.93 -23.11
N SER A 265 39.33 8.55 -24.18
CA SER A 265 40.25 9.39 -24.96
C SER A 265 40.16 9.00 -26.43
N ASP A 266 40.32 9.97 -27.33
CA ASP A 266 40.35 9.75 -28.78
C ASP A 266 41.72 9.27 -29.30
N ASP A 267 42.74 9.29 -28.43
CA ASP A 267 44.11 8.83 -28.70
C ASP A 267 44.73 8.23 -27.43
N GLU A 268 45.50 7.15 -27.58
CA GLU A 268 46.09 6.37 -26.47
C GLU A 268 47.02 7.22 -25.60
N MET A 269 47.59 8.30 -26.16
CA MET A 269 48.50 9.21 -25.47
C MET A 269 47.93 10.61 -25.19
N ALA A 270 46.64 10.86 -25.45
CA ALA A 270 46.00 12.14 -25.20
C ALA A 270 45.43 12.28 -23.77
N THR A 271 44.85 13.45 -23.48
CA THR A 271 44.22 13.75 -22.19
C THR A 271 42.91 12.96 -22.05
N TRP A 272 42.81 12.16 -20.99
CA TRP A 272 41.64 11.35 -20.68
C TRP A 272 40.55 12.18 -20.00
N SER A 273 39.28 11.89 -20.30
CA SER A 273 38.11 12.56 -19.72
C SER A 273 37.14 11.53 -19.13
N GLY A 274 36.50 11.87 -18.02
CA GLY A 274 35.53 10.99 -17.36
C GLY A 274 34.36 10.62 -18.26
N LEU A 275 33.97 9.35 -18.25
CA LEU A 275 32.70 8.86 -18.76
C LEU A 275 31.66 9.14 -17.66
N GLU A 276 31.00 10.28 -17.73
CA GLU A 276 29.88 10.57 -16.82
C GLU A 276 28.76 9.56 -17.05
N GLU A 277 28.32 8.88 -15.99
CA GLU A 277 27.07 8.12 -16.00
C GLU A 277 25.94 9.10 -16.29
N LYS A 278 25.25 8.92 -17.42
CA LYS A 278 23.94 9.56 -17.59
C LYS A 278 23.03 8.94 -16.53
N GLU A 279 22.62 9.75 -15.56
CA GLU A 279 21.47 9.42 -14.71
C GLU A 279 20.28 9.14 -15.65
N ASP A 280 19.79 7.89 -15.62
CA ASP A 280 18.59 7.50 -16.33
C ASP A 280 17.38 8.19 -15.70
N GLU A 281 17.05 9.39 -16.18
CA GLU A 281 15.67 9.89 -16.14
C GLU A 281 14.84 9.01 -17.08
N ASN A 282 14.35 7.86 -16.59
CA ASN A 282 13.03 7.39 -16.99
C ASN A 282 12.41 6.42 -15.98
N SER A 283 11.77 7.01 -14.96
CA SER A 283 10.65 6.40 -14.27
C SER A 283 9.34 6.71 -15.03
N GLY A 284 8.66 5.67 -15.53
CA GLY A 284 7.29 5.73 -16.06
C GLY A 284 7.22 6.16 -17.52
N GLU A 285 6.42 5.59 -18.42
CA GLU A 285 5.16 4.88 -18.25
C GLU A 285 5.02 3.85 -19.36
N ASN A 286 4.39 2.74 -19.01
CA ASN A 286 4.03 1.66 -19.90
C ASN A 286 2.54 1.80 -20.19
N GLN A 287 2.13 2.29 -21.37
CA GLN A 287 0.80 2.03 -21.97
C GLN A 287 0.73 2.47 -23.45
N PRO A 288 -0.24 1.96 -24.25
CA PRO A 288 -0.03 0.88 -25.23
C PRO A 288 -0.41 1.36 -26.68
N PRO A 289 -0.55 0.50 -27.72
CA PRO A 289 -0.49 0.94 -29.11
C PRO A 289 -1.85 1.50 -29.59
N GLU A 290 -1.81 2.57 -30.37
CA GLU A 290 -2.94 3.04 -31.19
C GLU A 290 -2.66 2.79 -32.67
N ASP A 291 -3.39 1.80 -33.17
CA ASP A 291 -4.16 1.74 -34.42
C ASP A 291 -3.54 2.22 -35.75
N GLU A 292 -3.41 1.21 -36.62
CA GLU A 292 -3.55 1.28 -38.07
C GLU A 292 -4.85 1.99 -38.47
N GLU A 293 -4.74 3.00 -39.34
CA GLU A 293 -5.58 3.27 -40.53
C GLU A 293 -5.28 4.71 -41.00
N THR A 294 -4.59 4.97 -42.11
CA THR A 294 -5.17 4.97 -43.46
C THR A 294 -4.18 5.54 -44.48
N MET A 295 -4.39 5.16 -45.74
CA MET A 295 -3.84 5.62 -47.05
C MET A 295 -2.97 4.55 -47.70
N GLY A 296 -3.34 3.92 -48.80
CA GLY A 296 -4.10 4.43 -49.94
C GLY A 296 -3.25 4.19 -51.20
N PRO A 297 -3.82 3.70 -52.31
CA PRO A 297 -3.16 2.78 -53.22
C PRO A 297 -2.31 3.50 -54.29
N GLY A 298 -1.26 2.85 -54.76
CA GLY A 298 -0.45 3.35 -55.86
C GLY A 298 0.49 2.30 -56.43
N ASP A 299 -0.05 1.37 -57.22
CA ASP A 299 0.59 0.88 -58.45
C ASP A 299 -0.40 -0.02 -59.22
N GLU A 300 -0.76 0.38 -60.45
CA GLU A 300 -0.46 -0.41 -61.64
C GLU A 300 -1.06 0.24 -62.90
N GLU A 301 -0.15 0.69 -63.76
CA GLU A 301 -0.33 0.69 -65.20
C GLU A 301 -0.41 -0.77 -65.71
N ARG A 302 -1.60 -1.23 -66.09
CA ARG A 302 -1.94 -1.89 -67.38
C ARG A 302 -3.24 -2.69 -67.33
#